data_AF-M0A6N2-F1
#
_entry.id   AF-M0A6N2-F1
#
_cell.length_a   1.000
_cell.length_b   1.000
_cell.length_c   1.000
_cell.angle_alpha   90.00
_cell.angle_beta   90.00
_cell.angle_gamma   90.00
#
_symmetry.space_group_name_H-M   'P 1'
#
loop_
_entity.id
_entity.type
_entity.pdbx_description
1 polymer ?
#
loop_
_entity_poly.entity_id
_entity_poly.type
_entity_poly.pdbx_seq_one_letter_code
_entity_poly.pdbx_strand_id
1 'polypeptide(L)' 'MSETVLEYQKDVLATVIDEAVYVGSASEAEAAQLHDRLADAESMQSVDRLWDDLSQEYEVLEAELEAKEA' A
#
# COMPACT_ATOMS: atom_id res chain seq x y z
N MET A 1 -0.25 14.85 22.52
CA MET A 1 -0.03 13.39 22.59
C MET A 1 1.00 13.06 21.52
N SER A 2 2.02 12.25 21.83
CA SER A 2 2.92 11.79 20.77
C SER A 2 2.17 10.75 19.95
N GLU A 3 2.20 10.90 18.64
CA GLU A 3 1.78 9.88 17.69
C GLU A 3 2.45 8.55 18.04
N THR A 4 1.67 7.48 18.08
CA THR A 4 2.20 6.14 18.30
C THR A 4 2.91 5.67 17.04
N VAL A 5 3.88 4.75 17.16
CA VAL A 5 4.58 4.18 15.99
C VAL A 5 3.60 3.57 14.99
N LEU A 6 2.50 3.00 15.48
CA LEU A 6 1.44 2.46 14.64
C LEU A 6 0.72 3.56 13.83
N GLU A 7 0.32 4.65 14.48
CA GLU A 7 -0.33 5.79 13.80
C GLU A 7 0.58 6.37 12.71
N TYR A 8 1.86 6.58 13.03
CA TYR A 8 2.85 7.06 12.05
C TYR A 8 2.95 6.14 10.82
N GLN A 9 3.00 4.82 11.04
CA GLN A 9 3.09 3.88 9.94
C GLN A 9 1.81 3.84 9.10
N LYS A 10 0.65 4.01 9.73
CA LYS A 10 -0.62 4.14 9.01
C LYS A 10 -0.62 5.41 8.14
N ASP A 11 -0.15 6.53 8.66
CA ASP A 11 -0.10 7.80 7.90
C ASP A 11 0.85 7.72 6.70
N VAL A 12 2.00 7.04 6.85
CA VAL A 12 2.93 6.80 5.74
C VAL A 12 2.26 5.95 4.65
N LEU A 13 1.60 4.85 5.01
CA LEU A 13 0.93 3.96 4.06
C LEU A 13 -0.23 4.67 3.35
N ALA A 14 -1.01 5.47 4.08
CA ALA A 14 -2.08 6.28 3.52
C ALA A 14 -1.54 7.27 2.47
N THR A 15 -0.42 7.93 2.75
CA THR A 15 0.25 8.85 1.80
C THR A 15 0.67 8.12 0.52
N VAL A 16 1.21 6.91 0.66
CA VAL A 16 1.67 6.10 -0.49
C VAL A 16 0.48 5.64 -1.34
N ILE A 17 -0.63 5.24 -0.72
CA ILE A 17 -1.88 4.90 -1.43
C ILE A 17 -2.40 6.11 -2.24
N ASP A 18 -2.41 7.30 -1.63
CA ASP A 18 -2.87 8.52 -2.30
C ASP A 18 -1.93 8.92 -3.45
N GLU A 19 -0.62 8.77 -3.26
CA GLU A 19 0.37 9.03 -4.31
C GLU A 19 0.20 8.07 -5.49
N ALA A 20 -0.11 6.79 -5.24
CA ALA A 20 -0.37 5.80 -6.28
C ALA A 20 -1.56 6.20 -7.18
N VAL A 21 -2.62 6.76 -6.59
CA VAL A 21 -3.75 7.33 -7.38
C VAL A 21 -3.28 8.54 -8.17
N TYR A 22 -2.54 9.44 -7.53
CA TYR A 22 -2.07 10.67 -8.16
C TYR A 22 -1.18 10.40 -9.40
N VAL A 23 -0.29 9.42 -9.33
CA VAL A 23 0.58 9.03 -10.45
C VAL A 23 -0.13 8.10 -11.45
N GLY A 24 -1.36 7.68 -11.16
CA GLY A 24 -2.18 6.83 -12.01
C GLY A 24 -1.78 5.36 -12.00
N SER A 25 -1.04 4.89 -10.99
CA SER A 25 -0.70 3.47 -10.82
C SER A 25 -1.77 2.68 -10.08
N ALA A 26 -2.70 3.35 -9.38
CA ALA A 26 -3.88 2.76 -8.77
C ALA A 26 -5.14 3.57 -9.12
N SER A 27 -6.30 2.91 -9.17
CA SER A 27 -7.59 3.58 -9.28
C SER A 27 -8.09 4.10 -7.93
N GLU A 28 -8.99 5.10 -7.94
CA GLU A 28 -9.64 5.61 -6.73
C GLU A 28 -10.39 4.51 -5.95
N ALA A 29 -10.95 3.52 -6.67
CA ALA A 29 -11.67 2.41 -6.05
C ALA A 29 -10.74 1.40 -5.35
N GLU A 30 -9.56 1.17 -5.91
CA GLU A 30 -8.51 0.35 -5.26
C GLU A 30 -7.94 1.07 -4.04
N ALA A 31 -7.66 2.37 -4.17
CA ALA A 31 -7.19 3.18 -3.06
C ALA A 31 -8.19 3.23 -1.90
N ALA A 32 -9.50 3.36 -2.18
CA ALA A 32 -10.53 3.32 -1.14
C ALA A 32 -10.52 1.98 -0.38
N GLN A 33 -10.37 0.86 -1.08
CA GLN A 33 -10.28 -0.46 -0.44
C GLN A 33 -9.01 -0.61 0.41
N LEU A 34 -7.88 -0.06 -0.04
CA LEU A 34 -6.63 -0.07 0.70
C LEU A 34 -6.71 0.82 1.96
N HIS A 35 -7.36 1.97 1.87
CA HIS A 35 -7.64 2.84 3.02
C HIS A 35 -8.55 2.15 4.05
N ASP A 36 -9.58 1.43 3.61
CA ASP A 36 -10.44 0.65 4.51
C ASP A 36 -9.63 -0.43 5.24
N ARG A 37 -8.80 -1.19 4.52
CA ARG A 37 -7.91 -2.20 5.11
C ARG A 37 -6.92 -1.60 6.10
N LEU A 38 -6.39 -0.42 5.80
CA LEU A 38 -5.47 0.30 6.65
C LEU A 38 -6.16 0.84 7.90
N ALA A 39 -7.40 1.32 7.79
CA ALA A 39 -8.20 1.77 8.93
C ALA A 39 -8.38 0.63 9.94
N ASP A 40 -8.66 -0.58 9.46
CA ASP A 40 -8.82 -1.81 10.25
C ASP A 40 -7.51 -2.38 10.82
N ALA A 41 -6.34 -1.82 10.45
CA ALA A 41 -5.07 -2.24 11.01
C ALA A 41 -4.91 -1.73 12.46
N GLU A 42 -5.04 -2.66 13.42
CA GLU A 42 -4.91 -2.41 14.87
C GLU A 42 -3.50 -2.70 15.42
N SER A 43 -2.57 -3.17 14.58
CA SER A 43 -1.23 -3.55 15.02
C SER A 43 -0.17 -3.33 13.95
N MET A 44 1.09 -3.18 14.37
CA MET A 44 2.24 -3.10 13.46
C MET A 44 2.30 -4.31 12.52
N GLN A 45 2.00 -5.51 13.03
CA GLN A 45 1.99 -6.73 12.20
C GLN A 45 0.93 -6.71 11.10
N SER A 46 -0.19 -6.00 11.32
CA SER A 46 -1.23 -5.84 10.29
C SER A 46 -0.79 -4.86 9.22
N VAL A 47 -0.10 -3.78 9.61
CA VAL A 47 0.50 -2.80 8.69
C VAL A 47 1.63 -3.44 7.88
N ASP A 48 2.52 -4.20 8.52
CA ASP A 48 3.64 -4.88 7.86
C ASP A 48 3.12 -5.86 6.79
N ARG A 49 2.06 -6.63 7.08
CA ARG A 49 1.44 -7.51 6.08
C ARG A 49 0.84 -6.74 4.90
N LEU A 50 0.27 -5.57 5.14
CA LEU A 50 -0.29 -4.75 4.06
C LEU A 50 0.84 -4.22 3.15
N TRP A 51 1.98 -3.87 3.73
CA TRP A 51 3.19 -3.56 2.98
C TRP A 51 3.71 -4.74 2.14
N ASP A 52 3.73 -5.93 2.73
CA ASP A 52 4.15 -7.16 2.04
C ASP A 52 3.22 -7.48 0.86
N ASP A 53 1.90 -7.40 1.06
CA ASP A 53 0.90 -7.63 0.01
C ASP A 53 1.10 -6.65 -1.17
N LEU A 54 1.26 -5.36 -0.89
CA LEU A 54 1.48 -4.33 -1.91
C LEU A 54 2.81 -4.53 -2.65
N SER A 55 3.86 -4.92 -1.94
CA SER A 55 5.18 -5.16 -2.53
C SER A 55 5.17 -6.39 -3.45
N GLN A 56 4.46 -7.45 -3.05
CA GLN A 56 4.34 -8.66 -3.84
C GLN A 56 3.58 -8.44 -5.15
N GLU A 57 2.52 -7.63 -5.14
CA GLU A 57 1.82 -7.23 -6.36
C GLU A 57 2.74 -6.47 -7.32
N TYR A 58 3.64 -5.64 -6.81
CA TYR A 58 4.62 -4.91 -7.62
C TYR A 58 5.69 -5.83 -8.24
N GLU A 59 6.23 -6.78 -7.48
CA GLU A 59 7.21 -7.76 -7.99
C GLU A 59 6.62 -8.63 -9.11
N VAL A 60 5.36 -9.03 -8.98
CA VAL A 60 4.67 -9.81 -10.03
C VAL A 60 4.49 -8.96 -11.30
N LEU A 61 4.13 -7.69 -11.15
CA LEU A 61 3.99 -6.76 -12.29
C LEU A 61 5.32 -6.51 -13.00
N GLU A 62 6.42 -6.35 -12.25
CA GLU A 62 7.77 -6.19 -12.81
C GLU A 62 8.20 -7.42 -13.60
N ALA A 63 8.01 -8.62 -13.04
CA ALA A 63 8.33 -9.88 -13.72
C ALA A 63 7.52 -10.10 -15.02
N GLU A 64 6.25 -9.70 -15.06
CA GLU A 64 5.41 -9.79 -16.26
C GLU A 64 5.83 -8.79 -17.36
N LEU A 65 6.33 -7.62 -16.97
CA LEU A 65 6.87 -6.63 -17.91
C LEU A 65 8.17 -7.13 -18.53
N GLU A 66 9.11 -7.63 -17.73
CA GLU A 66 10.36 -8.21 -18.23
C GLU A 66 10.12 -9.38 -19.18
N ALA A 67 9.14 -10.24 -18.89
CA ALA A 67 8.77 -11.37 -19.75
C ALA A 67 8.17 -10.97 -21.11
N LYS A 68 7.60 -9.77 -21.23
CA LYS A 68 7.05 -9.25 -22.50
C LYS A 68 8.09 -8.53 -23.36
N GLU A 69 9.22 -8.12 -22.78
CA GLU A 69 10.31 -7.45 -23.48
C GLU A 69 11.40 -8.42 -23.98
N ALA A 70 11.38 -9.68 -23.55
CA ALA A 70 12.29 -10.76 -23.96
C ALA A 70 11.81 -11.55 -25.20
#